data_AF-A0A0S2JI17-F1
#
_entry.id   AF-A0A0S2JI17-F1
#
_cell.length_a   1.000
_cell.length_b   1.000
_cell.length_c   1.000
_cell.angle_alpha   90.00
_cell.angle_beta   90.00
_cell.angle_gamma   90.00
#
_symmetry.space_group_name_H-M   'P 1'
#
loop_
_entity.id
_entity.type
_entity.pdbx_description
1 polymer ?
#
loop_
_entity_poly.entity_id
_entity_poly.type
_entity_poly.pdbx_seq_one_letter_code
_entity_poly.pdbx_strand_id
1 'polypeptide(L)'
;MNNNDILRRLRYTFNFNDKQMVAIFASAGEEVNREQVSQWLKKDDDSDFVALFDTKLAVFLNGFINEKRGKKPGAQAIPEKRLSNNIILTKLKIALNLQAEQIISLLSEVDFRLSKPELSAFSRKVDHKHYRECKDQVLRNLLQAIDKKYHVERSKKIASPTDSQTKARNDKGNYAKKKQNKTPPSSPWVEGARPNASSVYVNPNSTTSPKRQRLKLAK
;
A
#
# COMPACT_ATOMS: atom_id res chain seq x y z
N MET A 1 -9.19 20.51 2.36
CA MET A 1 -8.60 19.17 2.13
C MET A 1 -9.42 18.24 3.01
N ASN A 2 -9.86 17.09 2.51
CA ASN A 2 -10.78 16.25 3.29
C ASN A 2 -10.02 15.31 4.25
N ASN A 3 -10.66 14.91 5.35
CA ASN A 3 -10.09 14.00 6.35
C ASN A 3 -9.74 12.64 5.75
N ASN A 4 -10.63 12.08 4.92
CA ASN A 4 -10.37 10.86 4.16
C ASN A 4 -9.15 11.01 3.25
N ASP A 5 -8.94 12.19 2.68
CA ASP A 5 -7.82 12.47 1.78
C ASP A 5 -6.48 12.47 2.53
N ILE A 6 -6.45 12.98 3.76
CA ILE A 6 -5.30 12.88 4.67
C ILE A 6 -5.01 11.42 5.00
N LEU A 7 -6.04 10.65 5.39
CA LEU A 7 -5.90 9.25 5.74
C LEU A 7 -5.36 8.42 4.57
N ARG A 8 -5.92 8.62 3.36
CA ARG A 8 -5.47 7.95 2.12
C ARG A 8 -4.02 8.28 1.82
N ARG A 9 -3.62 9.55 1.88
CA ARG A 9 -2.23 9.98 1.66
C ARG A 9 -1.28 9.30 2.64
N LEU A 10 -1.55 9.37 3.94
CA LEU A 10 -0.70 8.75 4.96
C LEU A 10 -0.60 7.24 4.81
N ARG A 11 -1.68 6.57 4.43
CA ARG A 11 -1.64 5.14 4.11
C ARG A 11 -0.68 4.85 2.95
N TYR A 12 -0.77 5.61 1.87
CA TYR A 12 0.05 5.37 0.69
C TYR A 12 1.51 5.77 0.88
N THR A 13 1.78 6.88 1.57
CA THR A 13 3.15 7.37 1.84
C THR A 13 3.97 6.35 2.63
N PHE A 14 3.35 5.70 3.63
CA PHE A 14 4.01 4.71 4.49
C PHE A 14 3.69 3.25 4.10
N ASN A 15 2.96 3.05 3.00
CA ASN A 15 2.54 1.74 2.51
C ASN A 15 1.84 0.87 3.58
N PHE A 16 0.94 1.46 4.36
CA PHE A 16 0.23 0.75 5.41
C PHE A 16 -0.81 -0.22 4.86
N ASN A 17 -0.72 -1.48 5.29
CA ASN A 17 -1.74 -2.49 5.00
C ASN A 17 -2.94 -2.34 5.94
N ASP A 18 -4.08 -2.94 5.61
CA ASP A 18 -5.32 -2.77 6.40
C ASP A 18 -5.13 -3.22 7.85
N LYS A 19 -4.37 -4.30 8.08
CA LYS A 19 -4.02 -4.79 9.42
C LYS A 19 -3.20 -3.76 10.22
N GLN A 20 -2.28 -3.06 9.56
CA GLN A 20 -1.46 -2.01 10.20
C GLN A 20 -2.32 -0.80 10.53
N MET A 21 -3.24 -0.41 9.64
CA MET A 21 -4.18 0.68 9.91
C MET A 21 -5.02 0.39 11.15
N VAL A 22 -5.58 -0.83 11.26
CA VAL A 22 -6.32 -1.27 12.46
C VAL A 22 -5.44 -1.24 13.71
N ALA A 23 -4.18 -1.71 13.62
CA ALA A 23 -3.25 -1.67 14.74
C ALA A 23 -2.92 -0.23 15.18
N ILE A 24 -2.84 0.73 14.25
CA ILE A 24 -2.63 2.15 14.55
C ILE A 24 -3.81 2.68 15.38
N PHE A 25 -5.06 2.42 15.00
CA PHE A 25 -6.22 2.82 15.81
C PHE A 25 -6.22 2.15 17.20
N ALA A 26 -5.94 0.84 17.25
CA ALA A 26 -5.87 0.11 18.51
C ALA A 26 -4.78 0.65 19.45
N SER A 27 -3.68 1.19 18.90
CA SER A 27 -2.61 1.79 19.69
C SER A 27 -3.04 3.09 20.41
N ALA A 28 -4.12 3.73 19.94
CA ALA A 28 -4.75 4.89 20.57
C ALA A 28 -5.97 4.52 21.42
N GLY A 29 -6.28 3.22 21.58
CA GLY A 29 -7.37 2.73 22.40
C GLY A 29 -8.73 2.69 21.70
N GLU A 30 -8.77 2.74 20.37
CA GLU A 30 -10.01 2.60 19.60
C GLU A 30 -9.96 1.35 18.72
N GLU A 31 -10.99 0.51 18.86
CA GLU A 31 -11.15 -0.69 18.04
C GLU A 31 -11.91 -0.34 16.76
N VAL A 32 -11.30 -0.64 15.62
CA VAL A 32 -11.86 -0.37 14.29
C VAL A 32 -11.79 -1.64 13.47
N ASN A 33 -12.86 -1.95 12.74
CA ASN A 33 -12.88 -3.13 11.87
C ASN A 33 -12.21 -2.84 10.52
N ARG A 34 -11.73 -3.90 9.85
CA ARG A 34 -11.12 -3.80 8.52
C ARG A 34 -12.07 -3.17 7.49
N GLU A 35 -13.35 -3.51 7.57
CA GLU A 35 -14.38 -2.98 6.66
C GLU A 35 -14.52 -1.46 6.79
N GLN A 36 -14.53 -0.93 8.02
CA GLN A 36 -14.60 0.50 8.28
C GLN A 36 -13.39 1.24 7.70
N VAL A 37 -12.18 0.69 7.90
CA VAL A 37 -10.97 1.24 7.30
C VAL A 37 -11.07 1.23 5.77
N SER A 38 -11.59 0.15 5.18
CA SER A 38 -11.76 0.08 3.74
C SER A 38 -12.77 1.11 3.21
N GLN A 39 -13.88 1.32 3.90
CA GLN A 39 -14.90 2.32 3.55
C GLN A 39 -14.35 3.75 3.60
N TRP A 40 -13.51 4.09 4.59
CA TRP A 40 -12.87 5.40 4.68
C TRP A 40 -11.84 5.68 3.57
N LEU A 41 -11.24 4.62 3.02
CA LEU A 41 -10.23 4.70 1.96
C LEU A 41 -10.81 4.69 0.55
N LYS A 42 -12.13 4.44 0.40
CA LYS A 42 -12.82 4.52 -0.89
C LYS A 42 -12.80 5.94 -1.44
N LYS A 43 -13.03 6.05 -2.75
CA LYS A 43 -13.20 7.34 -3.42
C LYS A 43 -14.55 7.93 -3.06
N ASP A 44 -14.66 9.24 -3.16
CA ASP A 44 -15.83 9.98 -2.72
C ASP A 44 -17.09 9.66 -3.58
N ASP A 45 -16.91 9.10 -4.80
CA ASP A 45 -17.99 8.68 -5.72
C ASP A 45 -18.46 7.22 -5.52
N ASP A 46 -17.87 6.45 -4.60
CA ASP A 46 -18.19 5.04 -4.37
C ASP A 46 -19.42 4.88 -3.46
N SER A 47 -20.27 3.88 -3.72
CA SER A 47 -21.50 3.67 -2.93
C SER A 47 -21.24 3.34 -1.46
N ASP A 48 -20.10 2.70 -1.17
CA ASP A 48 -19.74 2.35 0.21
C ASP A 48 -18.78 3.37 0.84
N PHE A 49 -18.64 4.56 0.25
CA PHE A 49 -17.85 5.64 0.82
C PHE A 49 -18.46 6.12 2.14
N VAL A 50 -17.61 6.17 3.17
CA VAL A 50 -17.99 6.73 4.47
C VAL A 50 -17.07 7.90 4.80
N ALA A 51 -17.67 9.06 5.11
CA ALA A 51 -16.93 10.24 5.53
C ALA A 51 -16.27 10.02 6.91
N LEU A 52 -15.00 10.39 7.02
CA LEU A 52 -14.22 10.28 8.24
C LEU A 52 -14.37 11.55 9.09
N PHE A 53 -14.96 11.40 10.28
CA PHE A 53 -15.09 12.50 11.22
C PHE A 53 -13.76 12.88 11.87
N ASP A 54 -13.66 14.15 12.28
CA ASP A 54 -12.47 14.73 12.94
C ASP A 54 -11.98 13.90 14.13
N THR A 55 -12.92 13.37 14.92
CA THR A 55 -12.63 12.54 16.10
C THR A 55 -11.88 11.28 15.72
N LYS A 56 -12.35 10.57 14.69
CA LYS A 56 -11.72 9.34 14.19
C LYS A 56 -10.34 9.65 13.59
N LEU A 57 -10.21 10.73 12.83
CA LEU A 57 -8.90 11.15 12.31
C LEU A 57 -7.93 11.54 13.43
N ALA A 58 -8.41 12.21 14.49
CA ALA A 58 -7.60 12.56 15.65
C ALA A 58 -7.08 11.31 16.37
N VAL A 59 -7.92 10.27 16.53
CA VAL A 59 -7.50 8.97 17.08
C VAL A 59 -6.45 8.33 16.19
N PHE A 60 -6.66 8.28 14.88
CA PHE A 60 -5.66 7.76 13.94
C PHE A 60 -4.31 8.46 14.09
N LEU A 61 -4.30 9.80 14.12
CA LEU A 61 -3.06 10.58 14.24
C LEU A 61 -2.38 10.38 15.60
N ASN A 62 -3.14 10.24 16.69
CA ASN A 62 -2.60 9.88 18.00
C ASN A 62 -1.97 8.48 17.96
N GLY A 63 -2.64 7.52 17.33
CA GLY A 63 -2.13 6.17 17.13
C GLY A 63 -0.87 6.15 16.26
N PHE A 64 -0.82 7.01 15.24
CA PHE A 64 0.33 7.14 14.35
C PHE A 64 1.55 7.69 15.10
N ILE A 65 1.35 8.64 16.03
CA ILE A 65 2.41 9.08 16.95
C ILE A 65 2.91 7.90 17.81
N ASN A 66 2.00 7.09 18.34
CA ASN A 66 2.35 5.92 19.15
C ASN A 66 3.10 4.84 18.35
N GLU A 67 2.75 4.63 17.08
CA GLU A 67 3.44 3.68 16.19
C GLU A 67 4.86 4.14 15.85
N LYS A 68 5.05 5.43 15.52
CA LYS A 68 6.38 5.95 15.13
C LYS A 68 7.32 6.23 16.28
N ARG A 69 6.82 6.61 17.46
CA ARG A 69 7.66 7.01 18.61
C ARG A 69 7.61 6.03 19.77
N GLY A 70 6.71 5.06 19.74
CA GLY A 70 6.36 4.25 20.89
C GLY A 70 5.35 4.95 21.81
N LYS A 71 4.66 4.13 22.61
CA LYS A 71 3.73 4.63 23.63
C LYS A 71 4.52 5.37 24.70
N LYS A 72 4.19 6.63 24.95
CA LYS A 72 4.74 7.35 26.10
C LYS A 72 4.24 6.71 27.40
N PRO A 73 5.09 6.54 28.42
CA PRO A 73 4.64 6.14 29.74
C PRO A 73 3.76 7.27 30.32
N GLY A 74 2.48 6.98 30.54
CA GLY A 74 1.51 7.94 31.09
C GLY A 74 0.14 7.93 30.41
N ALA A 75 -0.64 8.97 30.67
CA ALA A 75 -1.97 9.15 30.07
C ALA A 75 -1.87 9.27 28.54
N GLN A 76 -2.67 8.47 27.84
CA GLN A 76 -2.77 8.56 26.37
C GLN A 76 -3.33 9.93 25.97
N ALA A 77 -2.89 10.43 24.81
CA ALA A 77 -3.36 11.71 24.30
C ALA A 77 -4.87 11.64 24.01
N ILE A 78 -5.64 12.50 24.67
CA ILE A 78 -7.09 12.58 24.48
C ILE A 78 -7.35 12.96 23.00
N PRO A 79 -8.18 12.20 22.27
CA PRO A 79 -8.55 12.55 20.91
C PRO A 79 -9.34 13.87 20.91
N GLU A 80 -8.96 14.76 20.01
CA GLU A 80 -9.54 16.09 19.92
C GLU A 80 -10.91 16.02 19.24
N LYS A 81 -11.89 16.76 19.77
CA LYS A 81 -13.27 16.76 19.24
C LYS A 81 -13.40 17.47 17.90
N ARG A 82 -12.53 18.46 17.66
CA ARG A 82 -12.48 19.28 16.44
C ARG A 82 -11.04 19.35 15.99
N LEU A 83 -10.80 19.06 14.72
CA LEU A 83 -9.45 18.95 14.18
C LEU A 83 -9.20 20.14 13.24
N SER A 84 -8.22 20.97 13.59
CA SER A 84 -7.74 22.02 12.70
C SER A 84 -6.48 21.57 11.95
N ASN A 85 -6.20 22.20 10.81
CA ASN A 85 -4.97 21.94 10.05
C ASN A 85 -3.69 22.19 10.89
N ASN A 86 -3.74 23.15 11.82
CA ASN A 86 -2.65 23.43 12.75
C ASN A 86 -2.37 22.23 13.67
N ILE A 87 -3.44 21.62 14.18
CA ILE A 87 -3.36 20.42 15.01
C ILE A 87 -2.79 19.26 14.20
N ILE A 88 -3.29 19.03 12.97
CA ILE A 88 -2.80 17.95 12.10
C ILE A 88 -1.31 18.13 11.82
N LEU A 89 -0.88 19.34 11.43
CA LEU A 89 0.52 19.65 11.18
C LEU A 89 1.38 19.37 12.42
N THR A 90 0.89 19.74 13.60
CA THR A 90 1.60 19.50 14.87
C THR A 90 1.70 18.00 15.18
N LYS A 91 0.63 17.23 15.01
CA LYS A 91 0.64 15.77 15.20
C LYS A 91 1.58 15.07 14.21
N LEU A 92 1.57 15.47 12.94
CA LEU A 92 2.48 14.94 11.91
C LEU A 92 3.94 15.26 12.22
N LYS A 93 4.22 16.50 12.64
CA LYS A 93 5.55 16.92 13.09
C LYS A 93 6.04 16.05 14.25
N ILE A 94 5.18 15.81 15.23
CA ILE A 94 5.51 14.96 16.38
C ILE A 94 5.74 13.53 15.92
N ALA A 95 4.82 12.94 15.15
CA ALA A 95 4.89 11.55 14.72
C ALA A 95 6.18 11.23 13.95
N LEU A 96 6.55 12.11 13.01
CA LEU A 96 7.74 11.93 12.17
C LEU A 96 9.03 12.50 12.77
N ASN A 97 8.95 13.02 14.00
CA ASN A 97 10.06 13.68 14.69
C ASN A 97 10.75 14.77 13.84
N LEU A 98 9.94 15.55 13.10
CA LEU A 98 10.46 16.56 12.18
C LEU A 98 10.85 17.83 12.93
N GLN A 99 12.07 18.30 12.67
CA GLN A 99 12.52 19.62 13.11
C GLN A 99 11.95 20.72 12.21
N ALA A 100 11.92 21.96 12.71
CA ALA A 100 11.42 23.10 11.95
C ALA A 100 12.16 23.29 10.62
N GLU A 101 13.47 23.10 10.63
CA GLU A 101 14.33 23.22 9.45
C GLU A 101 14.03 22.14 8.42
N GLN A 102 13.81 20.89 8.87
CA GLN A 102 13.43 19.79 7.99
C GLN A 102 12.07 20.01 7.32
N ILE A 103 11.10 20.61 8.03
CA ILE A 103 9.79 20.97 7.44
C ILE A 103 9.96 22.03 6.35
N ILE A 104 10.80 23.03 6.58
CA ILE A 104 11.08 24.08 5.59
C ILE A 104 11.76 23.48 4.36
N SER A 105 12.75 22.60 4.56
CA SER A 105 13.41 21.88 3.45
C SER A 105 12.41 21.04 2.65
N LEU A 106 11.55 20.27 3.32
CA LEU A 106 10.49 19.49 2.66
C LEU A 106 9.57 20.37 1.82
N LEU A 107 9.11 21.50 2.36
CA LEU A 107 8.24 22.41 1.62
C LEU A 107 8.96 23.04 0.41
N SER A 108 10.26 23.30 0.52
CA SER A 108 11.05 23.83 -0.60
C SER A 108 11.17 22.85 -1.78
N GLU A 109 11.14 21.53 -1.54
CA GLU A 109 11.15 20.50 -2.60
C GLU A 109 9.85 20.43 -3.44
N VAL A 110 8.80 21.13 -2.98
CA VAL A 110 7.51 21.26 -3.67
C VAL A 110 7.27 22.73 -4.04
N ASP A 111 8.36 23.50 -4.19
CA ASP A 111 8.36 24.91 -4.56
C ASP A 111 7.52 25.81 -3.63
N PHE A 112 7.31 25.38 -2.38
CA PHE A 112 6.57 26.13 -1.39
C PHE A 112 7.51 26.80 -0.38
N ARG A 113 7.59 28.12 -0.44
CA ARG A 113 8.42 28.92 0.48
C ARG A 113 7.67 29.17 1.78
N LEU A 114 8.24 28.70 2.88
CA LEU A 114 7.75 28.97 4.24
C LEU A 114 8.91 29.35 5.14
N SER A 115 8.76 30.42 5.92
CA SER A 115 9.79 30.88 6.84
C SER A 115 9.64 30.25 8.25
N LYS A 116 10.74 30.22 9.02
CA LYS A 116 10.76 29.76 10.42
C LYS A 116 9.74 30.49 11.33
N PRO A 117 9.59 31.82 11.29
CA PRO A 117 8.58 32.51 12.09
C PRO A 117 7.14 32.16 11.68
N GLU A 118 6.87 31.93 10.40
CA GLU A 118 5.54 31.49 9.94
C GLU A 118 5.22 30.07 10.39
N LEU A 119 6.19 29.14 10.31
CA LEU A 119 6.01 27.79 10.83
C LEU A 119 5.76 27.81 12.35
N SER A 120 6.46 28.69 13.09
CA SER A 120 6.22 28.89 14.52
C SER A 120 4.81 29.42 14.79
N ALA A 121 4.30 30.33 13.96
CA ALA A 121 2.96 30.90 14.08
C ALA A 121 1.86 29.82 14.05
N PHE A 122 2.02 28.77 13.25
CA PHE A 122 1.04 27.68 13.14
C PHE A 122 0.92 26.84 14.41
N SER A 123 1.98 26.71 15.20
CA SER A 123 1.96 25.92 16.45
C SER A 123 1.57 26.74 17.69
N ARG A 124 1.29 28.03 17.55
CA ARG A 124 0.87 28.89 18.67
C ARG A 124 -0.59 28.62 19.05
N LYS A 125 -0.95 29.00 20.28
CA LYS A 125 -2.35 29.01 20.73
C LYS A 125 -3.15 30.06 19.95
N VAL A 126 -4.45 29.79 19.76
CA VAL A 126 -5.36 30.64 18.96
C VAL A 126 -5.38 32.09 19.47
N ASP A 127 -5.32 32.31 20.78
CA ASP A 127 -5.38 33.65 21.38
C ASP A 127 -4.07 34.46 21.29
N HIS A 128 -3.00 33.89 20.71
CA HIS A 128 -1.71 34.57 20.63
C HIS A 128 -1.69 35.59 19.49
N LYS A 129 -1.13 36.80 19.72
CA LYS A 129 -0.94 37.89 18.72
C LYS A 129 -0.29 37.50 17.38
N HIS A 130 0.40 36.36 17.35
CA HIS A 130 1.15 35.86 16.19
C HIS A 130 0.66 34.47 15.78
N TYR A 131 -0.52 34.08 16.23
CA TYR A 131 -1.20 32.90 15.74
C TYR A 131 -1.54 33.13 14.27
N ARG A 132 -1.33 32.09 13.46
CA ARG A 132 -1.80 32.04 12.09
C ARG A 132 -2.46 30.70 11.85
N GLU A 133 -3.56 30.73 11.11
CA GLU A 133 -4.23 29.52 10.68
C GLU A 133 -3.44 28.85 9.55
N CYS A 134 -3.25 27.54 9.67
CA CYS A 134 -2.64 26.72 8.65
C CYS A 134 -3.68 26.46 7.55
N LYS A 135 -3.44 26.97 6.35
CA LYS A 135 -4.32 26.74 5.21
C LYS A 135 -4.12 25.33 4.64
N ASP A 136 -5.16 24.81 4.01
CA ASP A 136 -5.12 23.51 3.33
C ASP A 136 -3.96 23.36 2.35
N GLN A 137 -3.58 24.44 1.68
CA GLN A 137 -2.48 24.46 0.72
C GLN A 137 -1.16 24.04 1.37
N VAL A 138 -0.89 24.55 2.58
CA VAL A 138 0.34 24.22 3.32
C VAL A 138 0.35 22.74 3.67
N LEU A 139 -0.77 22.22 4.18
CA LEU A 139 -0.89 20.82 4.56
C LEU A 139 -0.77 19.87 3.35
N ARG A 140 -1.36 20.25 2.22
CA ARG A 140 -1.27 19.49 0.97
C ARG A 140 0.17 19.40 0.47
N ASN A 141 0.88 20.52 0.45
CA ASN A 141 2.27 20.59 0.02
C ASN A 141 3.18 19.82 0.99
N LEU A 142 2.93 19.93 2.30
CA LEU A 142 3.66 19.16 3.31
C LEU A 142 3.49 17.65 3.10
N LEU A 143 2.26 17.18 2.92
CA LEU A 143 2.01 15.75 2.67
C LEU A 143 2.65 15.28 1.36
N GLN A 144 2.65 16.11 0.32
CA GLN A 144 3.32 15.79 -0.95
C GLN A 144 4.84 15.71 -0.79
N ALA A 145 5.44 16.58 0.02
CA ALA A 145 6.86 16.54 0.33
C ALA A 145 7.22 15.29 1.15
N ILE A 146 6.40 14.97 2.17
CA ILE A 146 6.54 13.75 2.97
C ILE A 146 6.42 12.53 2.08
N ASP A 147 5.46 12.51 1.15
CA ASP A 147 5.29 11.44 0.18
C ASP A 147 6.59 11.26 -0.61
N LYS A 148 7.08 12.30 -1.30
CA LYS A 148 8.35 12.24 -2.04
C LYS A 148 9.54 11.72 -1.21
N LYS A 149 9.66 12.15 0.05
CA LYS A 149 10.78 11.78 0.92
C LYS A 149 10.70 10.34 1.44
N TYR A 150 9.50 9.89 1.83
CA TYR A 150 9.29 8.60 2.49
C TYR A 150 8.73 7.53 1.57
N HIS A 151 8.42 7.86 0.32
CA HIS A 151 7.89 6.90 -0.64
C HIS A 151 8.88 5.75 -0.79
N VAL A 152 8.57 4.63 -0.13
CA VAL A 152 9.26 3.37 -0.37
C VAL A 152 8.94 3.02 -1.82
N GLU A 153 9.98 2.88 -2.65
CA GLU A 153 9.81 2.42 -4.03
C GLU A 153 9.00 1.12 -3.99
N ARG A 154 7.76 1.14 -4.51
CA ARG A 154 7.05 -0.11 -4.75
C ARG A 154 7.89 -0.86 -5.74
N SER A 155 8.33 -2.08 -5.41
CA SER A 155 8.73 -3.02 -6.45
C SER A 155 7.55 -3.05 -7.42
N LYS A 156 7.77 -2.53 -8.63
CA LYS A 156 6.74 -2.55 -9.67
C LYS A 156 6.36 -4.02 -9.78
N LYS A 157 5.08 -4.34 -9.54
CA LYS A 157 4.57 -5.66 -9.93
C LYS A 157 4.96 -5.81 -11.40
N ILE A 158 5.74 -6.84 -11.71
CA ILE A 158 6.05 -7.24 -13.07
C ILE A 158 4.69 -7.33 -13.76
N ALA A 159 4.43 -6.40 -14.68
CA ALA A 159 3.22 -6.42 -15.45
C ALA A 159 3.23 -7.75 -16.21
N SER A 160 2.39 -8.69 -15.81
CA SER A 160 2.03 -9.81 -16.67
C SER A 160 1.49 -9.20 -17.97
N PRO A 161 2.04 -9.57 -19.14
CA PRO A 161 1.59 -9.01 -20.41
C PRO A 161 0.11 -9.32 -20.53
N THR A 162 -0.70 -8.26 -20.52
CA THR A 162 -2.14 -8.39 -20.75
C THR A 162 -2.31 -8.62 -22.24
N ASP A 163 -2.80 -9.80 -22.60
CA ASP A 163 -3.19 -10.17 -23.96
C ASP A 163 -4.22 -9.16 -24.49
N SER A 164 -3.73 -8.16 -25.23
CA SER A 164 -4.56 -7.37 -26.13
C SER A 164 -4.90 -8.24 -27.34
N GLN A 165 -6.14 -8.73 -27.34
CA GLN A 165 -6.82 -9.26 -28.51
C GLN A 165 -6.70 -8.27 -29.68
N THR A 166 -5.91 -8.62 -30.70
CA THR A 166 -6.07 -8.10 -32.06
C THR A 166 -6.34 -9.24 -33.03
N LYS A 167 -7.37 -9.00 -33.82
CA LYS A 167 -8.04 -9.94 -34.72
C LYS A 167 -7.10 -10.51 -35.78
N ALA A 168 -7.32 -11.78 -36.08
CA ALA A 168 -6.71 -12.55 -37.15
C ALA A 168 -6.73 -11.82 -38.50
N ARG A 169 -5.58 -11.80 -39.17
CA ARG A 169 -5.48 -11.84 -40.63
C ARG A 169 -4.53 -12.99 -40.99
N ASN A 170 -5.11 -14.02 -41.61
CA ASN A 170 -4.39 -15.12 -42.24
C ASN A 170 -3.52 -14.55 -43.35
N ASP A 171 -2.21 -14.75 -43.27
CA ASP A 171 -1.37 -14.76 -44.44
C ASP A 171 -0.50 -16.02 -44.44
N LYS A 172 -0.61 -16.79 -45.52
CA LYS A 172 0.04 -18.10 -45.71
C LYS A 172 1.47 -17.86 -46.18
N GLY A 173 2.39 -17.74 -45.22
CA GLY A 173 3.83 -17.71 -45.47
C GLY A 173 4.47 -19.07 -45.24
N ASN A 174 4.94 -19.70 -46.31
CA ASN A 174 5.59 -21.00 -46.37
C ASN A 174 6.92 -21.01 -45.57
N TYR A 175 7.01 -21.75 -44.47
CA TYR A 175 8.28 -21.96 -43.74
C TYR A 175 8.68 -23.44 -43.74
N ALA A 176 9.73 -23.74 -44.51
CA ALA A 176 10.40 -25.03 -44.53
C ALA A 176 11.06 -25.32 -43.17
N LYS A 177 10.65 -26.42 -42.52
CA LYS A 177 11.32 -26.95 -41.32
C LYS A 177 12.69 -27.51 -41.71
N LYS A 178 13.76 -26.75 -41.43
CA LYS A 178 15.13 -27.28 -41.42
C LYS A 178 15.29 -28.18 -40.18
N LYS A 179 15.34 -29.50 -40.38
CA LYS A 179 15.71 -30.46 -39.32
C LYS A 179 17.17 -30.20 -38.93
N GLN A 180 17.40 -29.69 -37.72
CA GLN A 180 18.70 -29.83 -37.05
C GLN A 180 18.62 -31.02 -36.11
N ASN A 181 19.33 -32.09 -36.46
CA ASN A 181 19.59 -33.20 -35.56
C ASN A 181 20.56 -32.71 -34.48
N LYS A 182 20.06 -32.36 -33.29
CA LYS A 182 20.88 -32.24 -32.09
C LYS A 182 20.82 -33.57 -31.36
N THR A 183 21.97 -34.22 -31.22
CA THR A 183 22.16 -35.41 -30.39
C THR A 183 21.93 -35.04 -28.90
N PRO A 184 21.26 -35.89 -28.11
CA PRO A 184 21.08 -35.65 -26.69
C PRO A 184 22.44 -35.70 -25.97
N PRO A 185 22.66 -34.87 -24.93
CA PRO A 185 23.90 -34.90 -24.16
C PRO A 185 24.05 -36.24 -23.44
N SER A 186 25.25 -36.83 -23.56
CA SER A 186 25.64 -38.05 -22.84
C SER A 186 25.71 -37.76 -21.34
N SER A 187 24.74 -38.25 -20.57
CA SER A 187 24.83 -38.27 -19.11
C SER A 187 25.66 -39.47 -18.65
N PRO A 188 26.66 -39.31 -17.77
CA PRO A 188 27.36 -40.43 -17.15
C PRO A 188 26.38 -41.27 -16.34
N TRP A 189 26.40 -42.58 -16.57
CA TRP A 189 25.62 -43.57 -15.85
C TRP A 189 26.01 -43.59 -14.37
N VAL A 190 25.05 -43.37 -13.47
CA VAL A 190 25.21 -43.60 -12.03
C VAL A 190 24.30 -44.76 -11.64
N GLU A 191 24.93 -45.84 -11.23
CA GLU A 191 24.30 -47.10 -10.86
C GLU A 191 23.80 -46.98 -9.41
N GLY A 192 22.50 -46.78 -9.18
CA GLY A 192 21.97 -46.82 -7.81
C GLY A 192 20.61 -46.20 -7.49
N ALA A 193 19.98 -45.43 -8.37
CA ALA A 193 18.67 -44.83 -8.07
C ALA A 193 17.66 -45.11 -9.18
N ARG A 194 16.97 -46.25 -9.11
CA ARG A 194 15.69 -46.40 -9.80
C ARG A 194 14.67 -45.55 -9.03
N PRO A 195 14.08 -44.48 -9.58
CA PRO A 195 12.90 -43.90 -8.96
C PRO A 195 11.81 -44.96 -9.09
N ASN A 196 11.36 -45.50 -7.96
CA ASN A 196 10.20 -46.38 -7.89
C ASN A 196 9.09 -45.77 -8.75
N ALA A 197 8.56 -46.57 -9.67
CA ALA A 197 7.46 -46.20 -10.56
C ALA A 197 6.42 -45.43 -9.74
N SER A 198 6.33 -44.12 -9.97
CA SER A 198 5.37 -43.30 -9.25
C SER A 198 3.98 -43.84 -9.58
N SER A 199 3.28 -44.30 -8.54
CA SER A 199 1.86 -44.63 -8.63
C SER A 199 1.17 -43.45 -9.31
N VAL A 200 0.58 -43.70 -10.48
CA VAL A 200 -0.21 -42.72 -11.21
C VAL A 200 -1.29 -42.19 -10.26
N TYR A 201 -1.21 -40.90 -9.93
CA TYR A 201 -2.19 -40.23 -9.09
C TYR A 201 -3.56 -40.29 -9.79
N VAL A 202 -4.51 -40.99 -9.18
CA VAL A 202 -5.91 -41.02 -9.61
C VAL A 202 -6.68 -40.06 -8.71
N ASN A 203 -7.24 -39.01 -9.31
CA ASN A 203 -8.02 -38.01 -8.59
C ASN A 203 -9.35 -38.63 -8.07
N PRO A 204 -9.58 -38.70 -6.75
CA PRO A 204 -10.76 -39.34 -6.16
C PRO A 204 -12.08 -38.59 -6.45
N ASN A 205 -12.01 -37.35 -6.93
CA ASN A 205 -13.19 -36.56 -7.30
C ASN A 205 -13.54 -36.63 -8.80
N SER A 206 -12.87 -37.46 -9.60
CA SER A 206 -13.24 -37.65 -11.01
C SER A 206 -14.39 -38.65 -11.14
N THR A 207 -15.55 -38.21 -11.61
CA THR A 207 -16.72 -39.06 -11.91
C THR A 207 -16.67 -39.68 -13.31
N THR A 208 -15.50 -39.70 -13.95
CA THR A 208 -15.34 -40.20 -15.32
C THR A 208 -14.50 -41.47 -15.30
N SER A 209 -15.14 -42.62 -15.52
CA SER A 209 -14.45 -43.91 -15.63
C SER A 209 -13.43 -43.87 -16.79
N PRO A 210 -12.16 -44.28 -16.60
CA PRO A 210 -11.22 -44.36 -17.70
C PRO A 210 -11.64 -45.48 -18.66
N LYS A 211 -11.94 -45.12 -19.92
CA LYS A 211 -12.13 -46.11 -21.00
C LYS A 211 -10.83 -46.86 -21.20
N ARG A 212 -10.78 -48.10 -20.74
CA ARG A 212 -9.71 -49.07 -21.03
C ARG A 212 -9.64 -49.26 -22.56
N GLN A 213 -8.66 -48.68 -23.23
CA GLN A 213 -8.36 -49.03 -24.62
C GLN A 213 -7.83 -50.47 -24.62
N ARG A 214 -8.61 -51.39 -25.20
CA ARG A 214 -8.15 -52.75 -25.50
C ARG A 214 -7.14 -52.65 -26.64
N LEU A 215 -5.86 -52.84 -26.34
CA LEU A 215 -4.84 -53.12 -27.35
C LEU A 215 -5.22 -54.46 -28.02
N LYS A 216 -5.55 -54.42 -29.31
CA LYS A 216 -5.69 -55.63 -30.13
C LYS A 216 -4.27 -56.15 -30.40
N LEU A 217 -3.92 -57.32 -29.85
CA LEU A 217 -2.82 -58.11 -30.40
C LEU A 217 -3.33 -58.73 -31.71
N ALA A 218 -2.68 -58.40 -32.82
CA ALA A 218 -2.76 -59.20 -34.04
C ALA A 218 -1.84 -60.42 -33.88
N LYS A 219 -2.33 -61.57 -34.36
CA LYS A 219 -1.55 -62.81 -34.52
C LYS A 219 -0.69 -62.74 -35.77
#